data_AF-A0A8H7SL54-F1
#
_entry.id   AF-A0A8H7SL54-F1
#
_cell.length_a   1.000
_cell.length_b   1.000
_cell.length_c   1.000
_cell.angle_alpha   90.00
_cell.angle_beta   90.00
_cell.angle_gamma   90.00
#
_symmetry.space_group_name_H-M   'P 1'
#
loop_
_entity.id
_entity.type
_entity.pdbx_description
1 polymer ?
#
loop_
_entity_poly.entity_id
_entity_poly.type
_entity_poly.pdbx_seq_one_letter_code
_entity_poly.pdbx_strand_id
1 'polypeptide(L)'
;MAGAKSCFLINKESILNFVNETSLEPLVTLAHFFVEQQLSLLHIKRHDDAAVQLLYSIAKLIFEGEIVADKDKDDALEEIYTESYNQLTMAKGLLAEDVSNDTARKRTIDCLDSGIKFINDFKKETQDQPVFF
;
A
#
# COMPACT_ATOMS: atom_id res chain seq x y z
N MET A 1 32.89 -21.54 -7.39
CA MET A 1 32.24 -20.24 -7.08
C MET A 1 31.31 -20.47 -5.91
N ALA A 2 31.70 -20.01 -4.72
CA ALA A 2 30.89 -20.13 -3.52
C ALA A 2 30.45 -18.71 -3.13
N GLY A 3 29.14 -18.46 -2.96
CA GLY A 3 28.72 -17.16 -2.42
C GLY A 3 27.30 -16.71 -2.75
N ALA A 4 26.30 -17.49 -2.37
CA ALA A 4 25.02 -16.94 -1.93
C ALA A 4 24.46 -17.88 -0.85
N LYS A 5 25.09 -17.84 0.33
CA LYS A 5 24.59 -18.55 1.51
C LYS A 5 23.32 -17.82 1.94
N SER A 6 22.16 -18.40 1.64
CA SER A 6 20.88 -18.20 2.33
C SER A 6 20.64 -16.76 2.83
N CYS A 7 20.06 -15.92 1.98
CA CYS A 7 19.52 -14.63 2.40
C CYS A 7 18.36 -14.88 3.38
N PHE A 8 18.57 -14.57 4.65
CA PHE A 8 17.47 -14.51 5.63
C PHE A 8 16.75 -13.18 5.41
N LEU A 9 15.60 -13.23 4.74
CA LEU A 9 14.74 -12.07 4.53
C LEU A 9 13.98 -11.78 5.82
N ILE A 10 14.02 -10.52 6.25
CA ILE A 10 13.24 -10.03 7.38
C ILE A 10 11.90 -9.55 6.84
N ASN A 11 10.81 -10.23 7.19
CA ASN A 11 9.45 -9.88 6.81
C ASN A 11 8.55 -9.66 8.03
N LYS A 12 7.35 -9.11 7.80
CA LYS A 12 6.38 -8.77 8.87
C LYS A 12 6.07 -9.95 9.80
N GLU A 13 5.89 -11.14 9.23
CA GLU A 13 5.58 -12.37 9.97
C GLU A 13 6.75 -12.83 10.83
N SER A 14 7.98 -12.70 10.35
CA SER A 14 9.19 -13.11 11.05
C SER A 14 9.53 -12.24 12.26
N ILE A 15 9.08 -10.97 12.29
CA ILE A 15 9.36 -10.04 13.40
C ILE A 15 8.24 -9.99 14.44
N LEU A 16 7.03 -10.45 14.10
CA LEU A 16 5.81 -10.33 14.92
C LEU A 16 5.96 -10.85 16.36
N ASN A 17 6.71 -11.95 16.53
CA ASN A 17 6.97 -12.54 17.84
C ASN A 17 7.88 -11.67 18.72
N PHE A 18 8.78 -10.91 18.10
CA PHE A 18 9.74 -10.05 18.80
C PHE A 18 9.15 -8.67 19.10
N VAL A 19 8.12 -8.24 18.36
CA VAL A 19 7.43 -6.94 18.55
C VAL A 19 6.64 -6.88 19.86
N ASN A 20 6.22 -8.03 20.38
CA ASN A 20 5.43 -8.11 21.62
C ASN A 20 6.28 -8.37 22.87
N GLU A 21 7.60 -8.55 22.73
CA GLU A 21 8.48 -8.75 23.87
C GLU A 21 8.78 -7.43 24.60
N THR A 22 8.93 -7.52 25.92
CA THR A 22 9.10 -6.38 26.83
C THR A 22 10.35 -5.54 26.54
N SER A 23 11.31 -6.10 25.80
CA SER A 23 12.54 -5.44 25.36
C SER A 23 12.82 -5.82 23.91
N LEU A 24 12.27 -5.05 22.97
CA LEU A 24 12.61 -5.13 21.56
C LEU A 24 14.09 -4.78 21.34
N GLU A 25 14.85 -5.69 20.71
CA GLU A 25 16.18 -5.35 20.20
C GLU A 25 16.06 -4.20 19.18
N PRO A 26 16.98 -3.21 19.21
CA PRO A 26 16.97 -2.07 18.30
C PRO A 26 16.87 -2.46 16.81
N LEU A 27 17.45 -3.61 16.44
CA LEU A 27 17.42 -4.13 15.07
C LEU A 27 16.02 -4.61 14.64
N VAL A 28 15.26 -5.22 15.54
CA VAL A 28 13.88 -5.66 15.28
C VAL A 28 12.94 -4.45 15.17
N THR A 29 13.17 -3.42 15.98
CA THR A 29 12.46 -2.14 15.88
C THR A 29 12.73 -1.47 14.54
N LEU A 30 13.98 -1.51 14.09
CA LEU A 30 14.38 -0.97 12.79
C LEU A 30 13.78 -1.77 11.63
N ALA A 31 13.77 -3.10 11.73
CA ALA A 31 13.14 -3.96 10.74
C ALA A 31 11.62 -3.72 10.65
N HIS A 32 10.93 -3.58 11.78
CA HIS A 32 9.52 -3.18 11.80
C HIS A 32 9.29 -1.84 11.11
N PHE A 33 10.18 -0.88 11.36
CA PHE A 33 10.13 0.43 10.72
C PHE A 33 10.29 0.34 9.19
N PHE A 34 11.27 -0.43 8.71
CA PHE A 34 11.49 -0.65 7.28
C PHE A 34 10.34 -1.39 6.61
N VAL A 35 9.75 -2.38 7.29
CA VAL A 35 8.62 -3.16 6.76
C VAL A 35 7.35 -2.32 6.66
N GLU A 36 7.10 -1.42 7.61
CA GLU A 36 5.90 -0.56 7.62
C GLU A 36 6.06 0.73 6.80
N GLN A 37 7.25 1.02 6.26
CA GLN A 37 7.57 2.23 5.49
C GLN A 37 7.07 3.56 6.11
N GLN A 38 6.94 3.63 7.43
CA GLN A 38 6.56 4.86 8.13
C GLN A 38 7.69 5.89 7.93
N LEU A 39 7.39 7.19 7.87
CA LEU A 39 8.44 8.23 7.76
C LEU A 39 8.71 8.93 9.09
N SER A 40 8.09 8.44 10.16
CA SER A 40 8.19 9.03 11.50
C SER A 40 8.50 7.99 12.57
N LEU A 41 9.40 8.34 13.49
CA LEU A 41 9.69 7.59 14.71
C LEU A 41 8.62 7.76 15.80
N LEU A 42 7.72 8.75 15.69
CA LEU A 42 6.88 9.22 16.80
C LEU A 42 5.98 8.13 17.40
N HIS A 43 5.59 7.14 16.60
CA HIS A 43 4.69 6.05 17.02
C HIS A 43 5.43 4.84 17.62
N ILE A 44 6.77 4.88 17.69
CA ILE A 44 7.58 3.79 18.23
C ILE A 44 7.77 3.94 19.74
N LYS A 45 7.55 2.85 20.48
CA LYS A 45 7.65 2.79 21.96
C LYS A 45 9.03 3.14 22.54
N ARG A 46 10.05 3.43 21.72
CA ARG A 46 11.44 3.79 22.08
C ARG A 46 12.05 4.84 21.14
N HIS A 47 11.24 5.76 20.62
CA HIS A 47 11.71 6.82 19.71
C HIS A 47 12.78 7.75 20.33
N ASP A 48 12.92 7.74 21.65
CA ASP A 48 13.89 8.46 22.47
C ASP A 48 15.22 7.72 22.65
N ASP A 49 15.31 6.45 22.23
CA ASP A 49 16.53 5.66 22.29
C ASP A 49 17.55 6.12 21.24
N ALA A 50 18.75 6.50 21.68
CA ALA A 50 19.79 7.08 20.82
C ALA A 50 20.27 6.11 19.72
N ALA A 51 20.31 4.81 19.97
CA ALA A 51 20.70 3.82 18.97
C ALA A 51 19.61 3.66 17.90
N VAL A 52 18.33 3.69 18.32
CA VAL A 52 17.17 3.67 17.41
C VAL A 52 17.17 4.92 16.51
N GLN A 53 17.38 6.11 17.09
CA GLN A 53 17.46 7.37 16.32
C GLN A 53 18.60 7.37 15.30
N LEU A 54 19.79 6.87 15.68
CA LEU A 54 20.95 6.81 14.78
C LEU A 54 20.70 5.88 13.60
N LEU A 55 20.26 4.65 13.88
CA LEU A 55 19.98 3.66 12.85
C LEU A 55 18.87 4.14 11.90
N TYR A 56 17.84 4.78 12.44
CA TYR A 56 16.77 5.39 11.67
C TYR A 56 17.27 6.53 10.77
N SER A 57 18.16 7.36 11.27
CA SER A 57 18.70 8.49 10.50
C SER A 57 19.50 7.99 9.30
N ILE A 58 20.26 6.90 9.47
CA ILE A 58 21.00 6.24 8.40
C ILE A 58 20.02 5.62 7.39
N ALA A 59 19.02 4.88 7.87
CA ALA A 59 17.95 4.30 7.08
C ALA A 59 17.25 5.33 6.19
N LYS A 60 16.79 6.42 6.81
CA LYS A 60 16.13 7.52 6.14
C LYS A 60 17.01 8.11 5.04
N LEU A 61 18.27 8.39 5.33
CA LEU A 61 19.19 8.97 4.35
C LEU A 61 19.41 8.09 3.11
N ILE A 62 19.34 6.77 3.28
CA ILE A 62 19.54 5.81 2.18
C ILE A 62 18.25 5.61 1.38
N PHE A 63 17.09 5.54 2.04
CA PHE A 63 15.84 5.06 1.42
C PHE A 63 14.73 6.11 1.30
N GLU A 64 14.90 7.34 1.81
CA GLU A 64 13.84 8.38 1.79
C GLU A 64 13.31 8.66 0.38
N GLY A 65 14.18 8.69 -0.64
CA GLY A 65 13.74 8.89 -2.02
C GLY A 65 12.88 7.74 -2.56
N GLU A 66 13.17 6.50 -2.15
CA GLU A 66 12.40 5.32 -2.56
C GLU A 66 11.04 5.27 -1.84
N ILE A 67 11.03 5.54 -0.53
CA ILE A 67 9.80 5.57 0.29
C ILE A 67 8.84 6.67 -0.16
N VAL A 68 9.36 7.86 -0.49
CA VAL A 68 8.53 8.97 -1.03
C VAL A 68 7.96 8.59 -2.39
N ALA A 69 8.77 8.02 -3.27
CA ALA A 69 8.31 7.60 -4.60
C ALA A 69 7.27 6.47 -4.55
N ASP A 70 7.33 5.57 -3.56
CA ASP A 70 6.35 4.49 -3.39
C ASP A 70 5.01 5.06 -2.88
N LYS A 71 5.04 5.98 -1.90
CA LYS A 71 3.85 6.68 -1.43
C LYS A 71 3.19 7.53 -2.49
N ASP A 72 3.97 8.26 -3.27
CA ASP A 72 3.45 9.06 -4.38
C ASP A 72 2.75 8.18 -5.44
N LYS A 73 3.24 6.95 -5.65
CA LYS A 73 2.59 5.98 -6.55
C LYS A 73 1.31 5.44 -5.95
N ASP A 74 1.30 5.07 -4.68
CA ASP A 74 0.10 4.58 -3.98
C ASP A 74 -1.00 5.65 -3.97
N ASP A 75 -0.64 6.89 -3.66
CA ASP A 75 -1.55 8.04 -3.67
C ASP A 75 -2.10 8.30 -5.08
N ALA A 76 -1.24 8.25 -6.11
CA ALA A 76 -1.68 8.39 -7.50
C ALA A 76 -2.59 7.23 -7.95
N LEU A 77 -2.33 6.02 -7.48
CA LEU A 77 -3.16 4.85 -7.79
C LEU A 77 -4.56 4.97 -7.14
N GLU A 78 -4.62 5.43 -5.89
CA GLU A 78 -5.88 5.68 -5.17
C GLU A 78 -6.69 6.81 -5.82
N GLU A 79 -6.02 7.87 -6.31
CA GLU A 79 -6.65 8.94 -7.08
C GLU A 79 -7.27 8.40 -8.38
N ILE A 80 -6.52 7.62 -9.16
CA ILE A 80 -7.00 7.01 -10.40
C ILE A 80 -8.20 6.10 -10.13
N TYR A 81 -8.15 5.28 -9.08
CA TYR A 81 -9.26 4.43 -8.68
C TYR A 81 -10.51 5.25 -8.39
N THR A 82 -10.36 6.26 -7.53
CA THR A 82 -11.48 7.09 -7.05
C THR A 82 -12.11 7.85 -8.20
N GLU A 83 -11.30 8.46 -9.06
CA GLU A 83 -11.79 9.22 -10.21
C GLU A 83 -12.49 8.30 -11.23
N SER A 84 -11.89 7.16 -11.56
CA SER A 84 -12.49 6.20 -12.51
C SER A 84 -13.82 5.63 -11.99
N TYR A 85 -13.89 5.30 -10.70
CA TYR A 85 -15.13 4.83 -10.06
C TYR A 85 -16.22 5.92 -10.09
N ASN A 86 -15.86 7.16 -9.76
CA ASN A 86 -16.79 8.29 -9.75
C ASN A 86 -17.33 8.57 -11.16
N GLN A 87 -16.47 8.57 -12.18
CA GLN A 87 -16.88 8.78 -13.57
C GLN A 87 -17.85 7.70 -14.06
N LEU A 88 -17.58 6.42 -13.79
CA LEU A 88 -18.49 5.33 -14.18
C LEU A 88 -19.83 5.41 -13.44
N THR A 89 -19.80 5.75 -12.15
CA THR A 89 -21.01 5.90 -11.33
C THR A 89 -21.84 7.10 -11.80
N MET A 90 -21.20 8.22 -12.11
CA MET A 90 -21.85 9.42 -12.65
C MET A 90 -22.45 9.14 -14.03
N ALA A 91 -21.71 8.49 -14.94
CA ALA A 91 -22.20 8.10 -16.26
C ALA A 91 -23.44 7.20 -16.15
N LYS A 92 -23.44 6.26 -15.19
CA LYS A 92 -24.59 5.39 -14.91
C LYS A 92 -25.81 6.19 -14.41
N GLY A 93 -25.59 7.18 -13.55
CA GLY A 93 -26.63 8.10 -13.08
C GLY A 93 -27.27 8.90 -14.22
N LEU A 94 -26.44 9.52 -15.06
CA LEU A 94 -26.91 10.31 -16.21
C LEU A 94 -27.69 9.46 -17.23
N LEU A 95 -27.26 8.22 -17.47
CA LEU A 95 -27.98 7.29 -18.35
C LEU A 95 -29.37 6.89 -17.85
N ALA A 96 -29.60 6.93 -16.54
CA ALA A 96 -30.91 6.65 -15.96
C ALA A 96 -31.92 7.77 -16.28
N GLU A 97 -31.44 8.99 -16.56
CA GLU A 97 -32.26 10.17 -16.79
C GLU A 97 -32.55 10.43 -18.29
N ASP A 98 -31.64 10.03 -19.20
CA ASP A 98 -31.59 10.61 -20.56
C ASP A 98 -31.84 9.64 -21.74
N VAL A 99 -31.99 8.32 -21.52
CA VAL A 99 -32.11 7.33 -22.61
C VAL A 99 -33.51 6.75 -22.75
N SER A 100 -34.17 7.07 -23.86
CA SER A 100 -35.51 6.58 -24.25
C SER A 100 -35.52 5.13 -24.77
N ASN A 101 -34.37 4.60 -25.21
CA ASN A 101 -34.24 3.20 -25.64
C ASN A 101 -33.81 2.30 -24.48
N ASP A 102 -34.77 1.61 -23.88
CA ASP A 102 -34.57 0.72 -22.73
C ASP A 102 -33.53 -0.39 -22.97
N THR A 103 -33.44 -0.93 -24.19
CA THR A 103 -32.50 -2.02 -24.51
C THR A 103 -31.06 -1.51 -24.61
N ALA A 104 -30.87 -0.36 -25.26
CA ALA A 104 -29.57 0.29 -25.34
C ALA A 104 -29.12 0.76 -23.95
N ARG A 105 -30.02 1.38 -23.17
CA ARG A 105 -29.77 1.80 -21.78
C ARG A 105 -29.30 0.65 -20.92
N LYS A 106 -30.01 -0.49 -20.96
CA LYS A 106 -29.64 -1.68 -20.18
C LYS A 106 -28.25 -2.20 -20.55
N ARG A 107 -27.94 -2.33 -21.83
CA ARG A 107 -26.61 -2.78 -22.29
C ARG A 107 -25.49 -1.84 -21.85
N THR A 108 -25.73 -0.53 -21.90
CA THR A 108 -24.74 0.45 -21.44
C THR A 108 -24.55 0.39 -19.93
N ILE A 109 -25.63 0.22 -19.16
CA ILE A 109 -25.55 0.02 -17.70
C ILE A 109 -24.76 -1.26 -17.37
N ASP A 110 -25.05 -2.39 -18.03
CA ASP A 110 -24.33 -3.65 -17.80
C ASP A 110 -22.83 -3.50 -18.12
N CYS A 111 -22.47 -2.71 -19.13
CA CYS A 111 -21.09 -2.38 -19.47
C CYS A 111 -20.41 -1.54 -18.36
N LEU A 112 -21.09 -0.52 -17.86
CA LEU A 112 -20.59 0.31 -16.75
C LEU A 112 -20.45 -0.48 -15.46
N ASP A 113 -21.39 -1.37 -15.15
CA ASP A 113 -21.32 -2.27 -13.99
C ASP A 113 -20.14 -3.24 -14.10
N SER A 114 -19.86 -3.73 -15.30
CA SER A 114 -18.66 -4.53 -15.56
C SER A 114 -17.38 -3.73 -15.33
N GLY A 115 -17.35 -2.46 -15.74
CA GLY A 115 -16.22 -1.55 -15.49
C GLY A 115 -16.02 -1.25 -13.99
N ILE A 116 -17.10 -0.97 -13.26
CA ILE A 116 -17.08 -0.76 -11.80
C ILE A 116 -16.55 -2.01 -11.10
N LYS A 117 -17.04 -3.19 -11.51
CA LYS A 117 -16.57 -4.46 -10.96
C LYS A 117 -15.07 -4.67 -11.21
N PHE A 118 -14.60 -4.42 -12.43
CA PHE A 118 -13.19 -4.53 -12.77
C PHE A 118 -12.32 -3.62 -11.89
N ILE A 119 -12.72 -2.37 -11.72
CA ILE A 119 -11.99 -1.40 -10.87
C ILE A 119 -11.94 -1.88 -9.41
N ASN A 120 -13.05 -2.37 -8.86
CA ASN A 120 -13.10 -2.92 -7.51
C ASN A 120 -12.23 -4.18 -7.33
N ASP A 121 -12.25 -5.08 -8.31
CA ASP A 121 -11.45 -6.31 -8.29
C ASP A 121 -9.94 -5.96 -8.39
N PHE A 122 -9.58 -5.02 -9.27
CA PHE A 122 -8.21 -4.52 -9.40
C PHE A 122 -7.70 -3.87 -8.11
N LYS A 123 -8.51 -3.04 -7.43
CA LYS A 123 -8.12 -2.44 -6.14
C LYS A 123 -7.87 -3.47 -5.05
N LYS A 124 -8.68 -4.54 -5.01
CA LYS A 124 -8.45 -5.63 -4.05
C LYS A 124 -7.15 -6.36 -4.35
N GLU A 125 -6.90 -6.66 -5.61
CA GLU A 125 -5.64 -7.31 -6.02
C GLU A 125 -4.41 -6.45 -5.69
N THR A 126 -4.48 -5.12 -5.82
CA THR A 126 -3.37 -4.24 -5.48
C THR A 126 -3.21 -3.99 -3.98
N GLN A 127 -4.28 -4.10 -3.18
CA GLN A 127 -4.21 -4.05 -1.71
C GLN A 127 -3.79 -5.38 -1.06
N ASP A 128 -4.06 -6.52 -1.71
CA ASP A 128 -3.70 -7.87 -1.23
C ASP A 128 -2.37 -8.39 -1.78
N GLN A 129 -1.67 -7.63 -2.65
CA GLN A 129 -0.33 -8.02 -3.07
C GLN A 129 0.64 -7.94 -1.88
N PRO A 130 1.33 -9.05 -1.52
CA PRO A 130 2.40 -8.99 -0.55
C PRO A 130 3.44 -8.03 -1.10
N VAL A 131 3.77 -7.01 -0.33
CA VAL A 131 4.93 -6.16 -0.63
C VAL A 131 6.16 -7.08 -0.53
N PHE A 132 6.59 -7.61 -1.67
CA PHE A 132 7.75 -8.49 -1.77
C PHE A 132 9.02 -7.64 -1.72
N PHE A 133 9.67 -7.66 -0.56
CA PHE A 133 11.08 -7.29 -0.40
C PHE A 133 11.89 -8.51 0.01
#